data_AF-A0A6A0GTF8-F1
#
_entry.id   AF-A0A6A0GTF8-F1
#
_cell.length_a   1.000
_cell.length_b   1.000
_cell.length_c   1.000
_cell.angle_alpha   90.00
_cell.angle_beta   90.00
_cell.angle_gamma   90.00
#
_symmetry.space_group_name_H-M   'P 1'
#
loop_
_entity.id
_entity.type
_entity.pdbx_description
1 polymer ?
#
loop_
_entity_poly.entity_id
_entity_poly.type
_entity_poly.pdbx_seq_one_letter_code
_entity_poly.pdbx_strand_id
1 'polypeptide(L)'
;MAASLPGGGVPGEDFPVLSEVPDTGFQCGDQAFSGYYADDAEEARCQVFHICQLRESGKVQQDSFLCPNGTIFNQQYLVCDWWFNFDCSQAQGFYSVNEQIGKVESNGAQSLNNGYAAPTNGQNGNGLANGNGQNGGYGAL
;
A
#
# COMPACT_ATOMS: atom_id res chain seq x y z
N MET A 1 7.56 -34.77 9.83
CA MET A 1 6.28 -34.37 10.46
C MET A 1 6.00 -32.96 10.00
N ALA A 2 5.21 -32.80 8.94
CA ALA A 2 4.77 -31.47 8.51
C ALA A 2 3.72 -31.00 9.54
N ALA A 3 4.06 -29.96 10.29
CA ALA A 3 3.15 -29.36 11.25
C ALA A 3 1.89 -28.93 10.50
N SER A 4 0.74 -29.28 11.05
CA SER A 4 -0.61 -29.07 10.52
C SER A 4 -0.89 -27.58 10.28
N LEU A 5 -0.45 -27.06 9.13
CA LEU A 5 -0.94 -25.80 8.60
C LEU A 5 -2.41 -26.00 8.23
N PRO A 6 -3.30 -25.05 8.59
CA PRO A 6 -4.71 -25.15 8.21
C PRO A 6 -4.82 -25.25 6.68
N GLY A 7 -5.77 -26.06 6.20
CA GLY A 7 -5.98 -26.31 4.77
C GLY A 7 -5.24 -27.50 4.18
N GLY A 8 -4.29 -28.12 4.88
CA GLY A 8 -3.75 -29.44 4.50
C GLY A 8 -2.88 -29.49 3.23
N GLY A 9 -2.34 -28.36 2.78
CA GLY A 9 -1.48 -28.29 1.60
C GLY A 9 -0.05 -28.83 1.80
N VAL A 10 0.62 -29.15 0.69
CA VAL A 10 1.99 -29.64 0.61
C VAL A 10 2.97 -28.46 0.42
N PRO A 11 3.94 -28.25 1.33
CA PRO A 11 4.99 -27.25 1.15
C PRO A 11 5.76 -27.42 -0.16
N GLY A 12 5.95 -26.33 -0.90
CA GLY A 12 6.66 -26.28 -2.18
C GLY A 12 5.79 -26.61 -3.40
N GLU A 13 4.70 -27.34 -3.22
CA GLU A 13 3.73 -27.65 -4.28
C GLU A 13 2.55 -26.67 -4.22
N ASP A 14 1.73 -26.76 -3.16
CA ASP A 14 0.52 -25.94 -3.02
C ASP A 14 0.83 -24.50 -2.61
N PHE A 15 1.87 -24.31 -1.80
CA PHE A 15 2.33 -23.00 -1.37
C PHE A 15 3.86 -22.93 -1.29
N PRO A 16 4.43 -21.75 -1.56
CA PRO A 16 5.88 -21.54 -1.48
C PRO A 16 6.40 -21.57 -0.03
N VAL A 17 7.66 -21.99 0.14
CA VAL A 17 8.39 -22.03 1.42
C VAL A 17 9.77 -21.42 1.28
N LEU A 18 9.80 -20.22 0.72
CA LEU A 18 11.01 -19.43 0.51
C LEU A 18 11.62 -19.02 1.86
N SER A 19 12.94 -19.09 1.93
CA SER A 19 13.74 -18.63 3.09
C SER A 19 14.30 -17.23 2.90
N GLU A 20 14.29 -16.72 1.67
CA GLU A 20 14.78 -15.41 1.27
C GLU A 20 13.94 -14.86 0.10
N VAL A 21 14.07 -13.56 -0.15
CA VAL A 21 13.38 -12.91 -1.28
C VAL A 21 14.17 -13.23 -2.56
N PRO A 22 13.58 -13.96 -3.54
CA PRO A 22 14.20 -14.18 -4.85
C PRO A 22 14.29 -12.89 -5.67
N ASP A 23 15.16 -12.91 -6.67
CA ASP A 23 15.19 -11.87 -7.71
C ASP A 23 14.13 -12.18 -8.76
N THR A 24 13.08 -11.36 -8.80
CA THR A 24 11.93 -11.49 -9.72
C THR A 24 11.90 -10.37 -10.76
N GLY A 25 12.79 -9.39 -10.64
CA GLY A 25 12.73 -8.16 -11.42
C GLY A 25 11.66 -7.15 -10.99
N PHE A 26 10.90 -7.42 -9.91
CA PHE A 26 9.92 -6.46 -9.39
C PHE A 26 10.58 -5.14 -8.98
N GLN A 27 10.05 -4.03 -9.49
CA GLN A 27 10.52 -2.68 -9.16
C GLN A 27 9.37 -1.77 -8.75
N CYS A 28 9.50 -1.15 -7.57
CA CYS A 28 8.58 -0.12 -7.09
C CYS A 28 8.53 1.11 -8.01
N GLY A 29 9.57 1.36 -8.80
CA GLY A 29 9.60 2.47 -9.76
C GLY A 29 8.61 2.32 -10.91
N ASP A 30 8.18 1.09 -11.21
CA ASP A 30 7.21 0.79 -12.26
C ASP A 30 5.76 0.85 -11.75
N GLN A 31 5.59 1.02 -10.44
CA GLN A 31 4.28 1.04 -9.80
C GLN A 31 3.69 2.45 -9.74
N ALA A 32 2.39 2.55 -10.05
CA ALA A 32 1.70 3.84 -10.14
C ALA A 32 1.53 4.56 -8.79
N PHE A 33 1.48 3.81 -7.68
CA PHE A 33 1.16 4.34 -6.36
C PHE A 33 2.16 3.88 -5.31
N SER A 34 2.26 4.61 -4.20
CA SER A 34 2.87 4.06 -2.99
C SER A 34 1.88 3.07 -2.36
N GLY A 35 2.37 1.95 -1.82
CA GLY A 35 1.51 0.90 -1.29
C GLY A 35 2.21 -0.44 -1.13
N TYR A 36 1.41 -1.49 -1.08
CA TYR A 36 1.87 -2.87 -0.90
C TYR A 36 1.55 -3.67 -2.16
N TYR A 37 2.53 -4.42 -2.65
CA TYR A 37 2.46 -5.12 -3.92
C TYR A 37 2.83 -6.58 -3.73
N ALA A 38 1.91 -7.49 -4.06
CA ALA A 38 2.21 -8.92 -4.15
C ALA A 38 3.12 -9.16 -5.35
N ASP A 39 4.17 -9.93 -5.15
CA ASP A 39 5.02 -10.39 -6.24
C ASP A 39 4.46 -11.69 -6.82
N ASP A 40 3.82 -11.58 -7.98
CA ASP A 40 3.17 -12.71 -8.66
C ASP A 40 4.11 -13.48 -9.60
N ALA A 41 5.41 -13.15 -9.62
CA ALA A 41 6.39 -13.92 -10.35
C ALA A 41 6.44 -15.38 -9.87
N GLU A 42 6.79 -16.31 -10.76
CA GLU A 42 6.81 -17.75 -10.47
C GLU A 42 7.81 -18.12 -9.36
N GLU A 43 8.86 -17.31 -9.18
CA GLU A 43 9.85 -17.50 -8.13
C GLU A 43 9.32 -17.05 -6.75
N ALA A 44 8.45 -16.04 -6.71
CA ALA A 44 7.91 -15.45 -5.47
C ALA A 44 6.55 -16.02 -5.06
N ARG A 45 5.68 -16.36 -6.03
CA ARG A 45 4.35 -16.96 -5.87
C ARG A 45 3.50 -16.27 -4.79
N CYS A 46 3.55 -14.95 -4.74
CA CYS A 46 2.93 -14.11 -3.71
C CYS A 46 3.36 -14.40 -2.27
N GLN A 47 4.35 -15.26 -2.00
CA GLN A 47 4.95 -15.30 -0.66
C GLN A 47 5.70 -14.02 -0.38
N VAL A 48 6.28 -13.42 -1.42
CA VAL A 48 6.92 -12.12 -1.34
C VAL A 48 5.89 -11.03 -1.57
N PHE A 49 6.00 -9.97 -0.79
CA PHE A 49 5.38 -8.70 -1.11
C PHE A 49 6.37 -7.56 -0.88
N HIS A 50 6.12 -6.46 -1.58
CA HIS A 50 6.95 -5.26 -1.53
C HIS A 50 6.15 -4.08 -0.99
N ILE A 51 6.79 -3.27 -0.16
CA ILE A 51 6.29 -1.97 0.27
C ILE A 51 7.01 -0.91 -0.56
N CYS A 52 6.24 -0.18 -1.35
CA CYS A 52 6.72 0.91 -2.20
C CYS A 52 6.36 2.26 -1.59
N GLN A 53 7.35 3.12 -1.36
CA GLN A 53 7.14 4.44 -0.76
C GLN A 53 7.90 5.52 -1.52
N LEU A 54 7.22 6.59 -1.93
CA LEU A 54 7.88 7.80 -2.39
C LEU A 54 8.41 8.61 -1.20
N ARG A 55 9.74 8.79 -1.13
CA ARG A 55 10.38 9.61 -0.11
C ARG A 55 10.33 11.10 -0.51
N GLU A 56 10.46 11.99 0.49
CA GLU A 56 10.55 13.45 0.26
C GLU A 56 11.69 13.85 -0.69
N SER A 57 12.74 13.03 -0.77
CA SER A 57 13.85 13.22 -1.70
C SER A 57 13.50 12.96 -3.17
N GLY A 58 12.28 12.52 -3.47
CA GLY A 58 11.85 12.09 -4.80
C GLY A 58 12.32 10.68 -5.18
N LYS A 59 13.03 9.98 -4.29
CA LYS A 59 13.43 8.58 -4.51
C LYS A 59 12.32 7.63 -4.07
N VAL A 60 12.12 6.56 -4.85
CA VAL A 60 11.24 5.45 -4.48
C VAL A 60 12.04 4.46 -3.62
N GLN A 61 11.53 4.17 -2.42
CA GLN A 61 12.02 3.12 -1.55
C GLN A 61 11.22 1.83 -1.81
N GLN A 62 11.94 0.71 -1.87
CA GLN A 62 11.39 -0.64 -1.96
C GLN A 62 11.89 -1.46 -0.78
N ASP A 63 10.97 -1.95 0.03
CA ASP A 63 11.25 -2.89 1.13
C ASP A 63 10.51 -4.20 0.83
N SER A 64 11.19 -5.35 0.95
CA SER A 64 10.64 -6.65 0.52
C SER A 64 10.54 -7.61 1.70
N PHE A 65 9.45 -8.38 1.76
CA PHE A 65 9.13 -9.22 2.91
C PHE A 65 8.54 -10.56 2.45
N LEU A 66 8.74 -11.58 3.29
CA LEU A 66 8.12 -12.89 3.13
C LEU A 66 6.92 -13.02 4.07
N CYS A 67 5.81 -13.48 3.51
CA CYS A 67 4.71 -14.06 4.27
C CYS A 67 5.16 -15.38 4.94
N PRO A 68 4.65 -15.69 6.14
CA PRO A 68 4.92 -16.97 6.80
C PRO A 68 4.57 -18.19 5.94
N ASN A 69 5.26 -19.31 6.16
CA ASN A 69 4.98 -20.57 5.46
C ASN A 69 3.50 -20.97 5.62
N GLY A 70 2.85 -21.28 4.49
CA GLY A 70 1.42 -21.60 4.43
C GLY A 70 0.52 -20.40 4.10
N THR A 71 1.09 -19.20 3.96
CA THR A 71 0.35 -17.99 3.58
C THR A 71 0.98 -17.33 2.36
N ILE A 72 0.16 -16.56 1.63
CA ILE A 72 0.58 -15.69 0.52
C ILE A 72 -0.07 -14.32 0.71
N PHE A 73 0.51 -13.30 0.10
CA PHE A 73 0.00 -11.94 0.18
C PHE A 73 -1.27 -11.80 -0.65
N ASN A 74 -2.39 -11.60 0.03
CA ASN A 74 -3.66 -11.26 -0.59
C ASN A 74 -3.66 -9.77 -0.93
N GLN A 75 -3.43 -9.46 -2.21
CA GLN A 75 -3.33 -8.09 -2.70
C GLN A 75 -4.62 -7.29 -2.45
N GLN A 76 -5.79 -7.93 -2.53
CA GLN A 76 -7.07 -7.26 -2.35
C GLN A 76 -7.26 -6.73 -0.92
N TYR A 77 -6.76 -7.46 0.07
CA TYR A 77 -6.91 -7.12 1.49
C TYR A 77 -5.62 -6.63 2.17
N LEU A 78 -4.51 -6.60 1.43
CA LEU A 78 -3.19 -6.14 1.86
C LEU A 78 -2.69 -6.88 3.12
N VAL A 79 -2.88 -8.20 3.14
CA VAL A 79 -2.52 -9.06 4.28
C VAL A 79 -1.99 -10.41 3.79
N CYS A 80 -1.09 -11.05 4.55
CA CYS A 80 -0.76 -12.45 4.33
C CYS A 80 -1.95 -13.32 4.79
N ASP A 81 -2.59 -13.99 3.85
CA ASP A 81 -3.73 -14.89 4.10
C ASP A 81 -3.35 -16.32 3.70
N TRP A 82 -4.14 -17.30 4.09
CA TRP A 82 -3.92 -18.69 3.71
C TRP A 82 -3.86 -18.84 2.20
N TRP A 83 -2.93 -19.67 1.72
CA TRP A 83 -2.65 -19.85 0.30
C TRP A 83 -3.88 -20.20 -0.56
N PHE A 84 -4.89 -20.86 0.03
CA PHE A 84 -6.12 -21.25 -0.66
C PHE A 84 -7.21 -20.15 -0.65
N ASN A 85 -7.02 -19.06 0.09
CA ASN A 85 -8.00 -17.96 0.16
C ASN A 85 -7.79 -16.92 -0.94
N PHE A 86 -6.67 -16.98 -1.66
CA PHE A 86 -6.34 -16.00 -2.69
C PHE A 86 -5.69 -16.68 -3.90
N ASP A 87 -6.07 -16.24 -5.10
CA ASP A 87 -5.43 -16.65 -6.34
C ASP A 87 -4.34 -15.64 -6.70
N CYS A 88 -3.08 -16.02 -6.51
CA CYS A 88 -1.93 -15.15 -6.74
C CYS A 88 -1.89 -14.59 -8.18
N SER A 89 -2.38 -15.32 -9.18
CA SER A 89 -2.42 -14.85 -10.57
C SER A 89 -3.33 -13.63 -10.78
N GLN A 90 -4.21 -13.34 -9.82
CA GLN A 90 -5.10 -12.18 -9.85
C GLN A 90 -4.51 -10.96 -9.13
N ALA A 91 -3.33 -11.07 -8.50
CA ALA A 91 -2.74 -10.02 -7.69
C ALA A 91 -2.65 -8.67 -8.42
N GLN A 92 -2.09 -8.64 -9.62
CA GLN A 92 -1.93 -7.40 -10.38
C GLN A 92 -3.26 -6.67 -10.62
N GLY A 93 -4.36 -7.41 -10.79
CA GLY A 93 -5.71 -6.85 -10.94
C GLY A 93 -6.18 -6.04 -9.74
N PHE A 94 -5.60 -6.28 -8.56
CA PHE A 94 -5.91 -5.59 -7.31
C PHE A 94 -4.88 -4.52 -6.93
N TYR A 95 -3.84 -4.25 -7.72
CA TYR A 95 -2.85 -3.20 -7.39
C TYR A 95 -3.47 -1.80 -7.20
N SER A 96 -4.63 -1.55 -7.82
CA SER A 96 -5.38 -0.30 -7.68
C SER A 96 -5.89 -0.03 -6.27
N VAL A 97 -6.01 -1.05 -5.40
CA VAL A 97 -6.42 -0.83 -3.99
C VAL A 97 -5.41 0.03 -3.22
N ASN A 98 -4.14 0.06 -3.67
CA ASN A 98 -3.11 0.91 -3.09
C ASN A 98 -3.44 2.41 -3.21
N GLU A 99 -4.22 2.80 -4.22
CA GLU A 99 -4.66 4.18 -4.38
C GLU A 99 -5.49 4.69 -3.17
N GLN A 100 -6.16 3.78 -2.46
CA GLN A 100 -7.02 4.14 -1.33
C GLN A 100 -6.25 4.31 -0.02
N ILE A 101 -4.98 3.91 0.03
CA ILE A 101 -4.16 4.01 1.24
C ILE A 101 -4.00 5.49 1.62
N GLY A 102 -4.38 5.82 2.87
CA GLY A 102 -4.27 7.18 3.41
C GLY A 102 -5.36 8.16 2.97
N LYS A 103 -6.32 7.74 2.12
CA LYS A 103 -7.49 8.55 1.79
C LYS A 103 -8.54 8.40 2.89
N VAL A 104 -8.95 9.52 3.50
CA VAL A 104 -10.10 9.57 4.40
C VAL A 104 -11.32 9.98 3.59
N GLU A 105 -12.33 9.13 3.53
CA GLU A 105 -13.57 9.50 2.84
C GLU A 105 -14.22 10.71 3.53
N SER A 106 -14.37 11.80 2.78
CA SER A 106 -14.95 13.05 3.30
C SER A 106 -16.45 12.96 3.61
N ASN A 107 -17.09 11.82 3.30
CA ASN A 107 -18.52 11.57 3.55
C ASN A 107 -18.85 11.23 5.02
N GLY A 108 -17.85 11.22 5.89
CA GLY A 108 -17.99 11.00 7.33
C GLY A 108 -17.31 12.03 8.21
N ALA A 109 -16.89 13.18 7.66
CA ALA A 109 -16.32 14.27 8.45
C ALA A 109 -17.42 15.02 9.23
N GLN A 110 -18.16 14.31 10.09
CA GLN A 110 -18.71 14.96 11.26
C GLN A 110 -17.53 15.36 12.14
N SER A 111 -17.34 16.66 12.28
CA SER A 111 -16.40 17.33 13.17
C SER A 111 -16.24 16.59 14.50
N LEU A 112 -15.26 15.70 14.59
CA LEU A 112 -14.69 15.29 15.85
C LEU A 112 -13.63 16.34 16.19
N ASN A 113 -14.10 17.40 16.85
CA ASN A 113 -13.26 18.28 17.64
C ASN A 113 -12.69 17.46 18.82
N ASN A 114 -11.71 16.60 18.54
CA ASN A 114 -10.91 15.97 19.58
C ASN A 114 -9.48 15.80 19.06
N GLY A 115 -8.58 16.61 19.63
CA GLY A 115 -7.24 16.86 19.13
C GLY A 115 -6.28 15.69 19.29
N TYR A 116 -6.20 14.86 18.25
CA TYR A 116 -4.98 14.13 17.92
C TYR A 116 -4.55 14.54 16.51
N ALA A 117 -3.84 15.67 16.45
CA ALA A 117 -3.15 16.09 15.24
C ALA A 117 -2.00 15.10 14.96
N ALA A 118 -2.02 14.46 13.79
CA ALA A 118 -0.82 13.85 13.24
C ALA A 118 0.25 14.97 13.12
N PRO A 119 1.51 14.73 13.52
CA PRO A 119 2.56 15.73 13.37
C PRO A 119 2.77 16.00 11.89
N THR A 120 2.29 17.16 11.41
CA THR A 120 2.63 17.70 10.11
C THR A 120 4.04 18.27 10.22
N ASN A 121 5.01 17.61 9.61
CA ASN A 121 6.31 18.23 9.38
C ASN A 121 6.13 19.27 8.28
N GLY A 122 6.13 20.53 8.68
CA GLY A 122 5.67 21.64 7.86
C GLY A 122 6.60 22.01 6.71
N GLN A 123 5.98 22.34 5.58
CA GLN A 123 6.39 23.49 4.79
C GLN A 123 5.23 24.48 4.72
N ASN A 124 5.46 25.60 5.40
CA ASN A 124 4.69 26.82 5.45
C ASN A 124 4.90 27.62 4.14
N GLY A 125 3.83 28.17 3.55
CA GLY A 125 3.96 29.31 2.63
C GLY A 125 2.89 29.48 1.56
N ASN A 126 1.78 30.12 1.93
CA ASN A 126 0.95 31.08 1.17
C ASN A 126 0.74 30.94 -0.37
N GLY A 127 -0.54 30.91 -0.74
CA GLY A 127 -1.05 31.86 -1.76
C GLY A 127 -1.76 31.25 -2.97
N LEU A 128 -3.01 30.80 -2.81
CA LEU A 128 -3.99 30.82 -3.90
C LEU A 128 -5.23 31.57 -3.41
N ALA A 129 -5.17 32.89 -3.62
CA ALA A 129 -6.34 33.72 -3.75
C ALA A 129 -7.22 33.15 -4.86
N ASN A 130 -8.52 32.96 -4.59
CA ASN A 130 -9.50 32.97 -5.66
C ASN A 130 -10.69 33.81 -5.23
N GLY A 131 -10.95 34.82 -6.05
CA GLY A 131 -11.75 35.98 -5.74
C GLY A 131 -13.23 35.68 -5.66
N ASN A 132 -13.88 36.39 -4.75
CA ASN A 132 -15.29 36.71 -4.93
C ASN A 132 -15.42 38.23 -4.86
N GLY A 133 -15.60 38.84 -6.03
CA GLY A 133 -15.69 40.28 -6.17
C GLY A 133 -17.03 40.78 -5.66
N GLN A 134 -17.02 41.68 -4.67
CA GLN A 134 -18.11 42.61 -4.38
C GLN A 134 -17.55 43.97 -3.94
N ASN A 135 -17.45 44.86 -4.93
CA ASN A 135 -17.83 46.28 -4.96
C ASN A 135 -17.73 47.16 -3.69
N GLY A 136 -17.00 48.28 -3.84
CA GLY A 136 -17.11 49.53 -3.06
C GLY A 136 -16.18 49.56 -1.84
N GLY A 137 -15.34 50.56 -1.59
CA GLY A 137 -15.36 51.97 -1.96
C GLY A 137 -14.86 52.74 -0.71
N TYR A 138 -14.02 53.75 -0.92
CA TYR A 138 -13.50 54.73 0.06
C TYR A 138 -12.34 54.29 0.96
N GLY A 139 -11.19 54.94 0.77
CA GLY A 139 -9.98 54.78 1.58
C GLY A 139 -9.92 55.69 2.80
N ALA A 140 -8.82 55.56 3.55
CA ALA A 140 -8.26 56.62 4.39
C ALA A 140 -6.84 56.22 4.83
N LEU A 141 -5.90 57.12 4.48
CA LEU A 141 -4.63 57.47 5.15
C LEU A 141 -3.51 56.41 5.27
#